data_AF-H2YU14-F1
#
_entry.id   AF-H2YU14-F1
#
_cell.length_a   1.000
_cell.length_b   1.000
_cell.length_c   1.000
_cell.angle_alpha   90.00
_cell.angle_beta   90.00
_cell.angle_gamma   90.00
#
_symmetry.space_group_name_H-M   'P 1'
#
loop_
_entity.id
_entity.type
_entity.pdbx_description
1 polymer ?
#
loop_
_entity_poly.entity_id
_entity_poly.type
_entity_poly.pdbx_seq_one_letter_code
_entity_poly.pdbx_strand_id
1 'polypeptide(L)'
;MNFKFSKRKLNLSECSETAMKVVKRELKRLRKLPSAMPEHALTRNYIELLSELPWSNSTSDRLDLNQAKLDLDEDHYSMDKLKRRVLEYLAVRQLQSNVDK
;
A
#
# COMPACT_ATOMS: atom_id res chain seq x y z
N MET A 1 2.87 -24.46 21.77
CA MET A 1 3.40 -23.58 20.70
C MET A 1 2.42 -22.44 20.51
N ASN A 2 2.78 -21.24 20.96
CA ASN A 2 1.85 -20.12 21.15
C ASN A 2 1.44 -19.50 19.82
N PHE A 3 0.21 -19.77 19.36
CA PHE A 3 -0.43 -19.03 18.26
C PHE A 3 -0.80 -17.62 18.73
N LYS A 4 0.21 -16.76 18.97
CA LYS A 4 0.02 -15.31 18.95
C LYS A 4 -0.03 -14.87 17.49
N PHE A 5 -1.11 -15.22 16.78
CA PHE A 5 -1.66 -14.23 15.86
C PHE A 5 -1.96 -13.05 16.75
N SER A 6 -1.09 -12.04 16.74
CA SER A 6 -1.30 -10.86 17.54
C SER A 6 -2.67 -10.32 17.14
N LYS A 7 -3.68 -10.50 18.02
CA LYS A 7 -4.99 -9.85 17.93
C LYS A 7 -4.87 -8.32 17.74
N ARG A 8 -3.65 -7.76 17.84
CA ARG A 8 -3.31 -6.35 17.67
C ARG A 8 -2.98 -5.94 16.24
N LYS A 9 -2.82 -6.84 15.26
CA LYS A 9 -2.54 -6.49 13.85
C LYS A 9 -3.58 -7.07 12.87
N LEU A 10 -4.86 -6.78 13.09
CA LEU A 10 -5.91 -7.15 12.12
C LEU A 10 -6.43 -5.88 11.44
N ASN A 11 -5.59 -5.26 10.60
CA ASN A 11 -6.02 -4.26 9.61
C ASN A 11 -6.87 -4.89 8.48
N LEU A 12 -7.05 -6.21 8.53
CA LEU A 12 -7.89 -7.01 7.64
C LEU A 12 -9.38 -6.66 7.73
N SER A 13 -9.83 -5.98 8.79
CA SER A 13 -11.21 -5.49 8.90
C SER A 13 -11.58 -4.46 7.83
N GLU A 14 -10.58 -3.82 7.21
CA GLU A 14 -10.78 -2.74 6.25
C GLU A 14 -10.25 -3.11 4.85
N CYS A 15 -9.87 -4.38 4.63
CA CYS A 15 -9.47 -4.85 3.31
C CYS A 15 -10.68 -5.04 2.38
N SER A 16 -10.44 -4.97 1.07
CA SER A 16 -11.48 -5.20 0.06
C SER A 16 -12.09 -6.61 0.19
N GLU A 17 -13.33 -6.77 -0.28
CA GLU A 17 -14.02 -8.07 -0.19
C GLU A 17 -13.25 -9.19 -0.91
N THR A 18 -12.56 -8.84 -2.00
CA THR A 18 -11.70 -9.77 -2.76
C THR A 18 -10.48 -10.20 -1.95
N ALA A 19 -9.81 -9.28 -1.28
CA ALA A 19 -8.67 -9.57 -0.40
C ALA A 19 -9.12 -10.47 0.77
N MET A 20 -10.25 -10.16 1.39
CA MET A 20 -10.79 -10.95 2.51
C MET A 20 -11.15 -12.38 2.10
N LYS A 21 -11.66 -12.58 0.88
CA LYS A 21 -11.93 -13.91 0.31
C LYS A 21 -10.65 -14.74 0.17
N VAL A 22 -9.54 -14.14 -0.24
CA VAL A 22 -8.23 -14.81 -0.33
C VAL A 22 -7.70 -15.16 1.06
N VAL A 23 -7.74 -14.22 2.01
CA VAL A 23 -7.25 -14.44 3.37
C VAL A 23 -8.01 -15.57 4.07
N LYS A 24 -9.34 -15.61 3.95
CA LYS A 24 -10.17 -16.70 4.50
C LYS A 24 -9.82 -18.06 3.90
N ARG A 25 -9.53 -18.11 2.61
CA ARG A 25 -9.14 -19.34 1.90
C ARG A 25 -7.79 -19.86 2.40
N GLU A 26 -6.80 -18.98 2.47
CA GLU A 26 -5.46 -19.34 2.94
C GLU A 26 -5.44 -19.69 4.43
N LEU A 27 -6.22 -19.01 5.27
CA LEU A 27 -6.40 -19.40 6.68
C LEU A 27 -7.01 -20.79 6.82
N LYS A 28 -8.00 -21.14 5.99
CA LYS A 28 -8.59 -22.48 5.98
C LYS A 28 -7.58 -23.53 5.53
N ARG A 29 -6.71 -23.20 4.57
CA ARG A 29 -5.60 -24.06 4.13
C ARG A 29 -4.57 -24.25 5.23
N LEU A 30 -4.12 -23.17 5.87
CA LEU A 30 -3.14 -23.19 6.95
C LEU A 30 -3.57 -24.11 8.11
N ARG A 31 -4.86 -24.05 8.50
CA ARG A 31 -5.40 -24.91 9.57
C ARG A 31 -5.37 -26.40 9.26
N LYS A 32 -5.29 -26.79 7.98
CA LYS A 32 -5.25 -28.18 7.53
C LYS A 32 -3.82 -28.68 7.28
N LEU A 33 -2.87 -27.76 7.06
CA LEU A 33 -1.49 -28.11 6.76
C LEU A 33 -0.77 -28.58 8.05
N PRO A 34 -0.05 -29.72 8.01
CA PRO A 34 0.85 -30.10 9.10
C PRO A 34 1.99 -29.09 9.25
N SER A 35 2.31 -28.70 10.48
CA SER A 35 3.37 -27.73 10.77
C SER A 35 4.77 -28.17 10.35
N ALA A 36 4.98 -29.46 10.08
CA ALA A 36 6.26 -30.00 9.60
C ALA A 36 6.47 -29.78 8.09
N MET A 37 5.42 -29.42 7.34
CA MET A 37 5.54 -29.18 5.91
C MET A 37 6.09 -27.77 5.62
N PRO A 38 7.00 -27.61 4.64
CA PRO A 38 7.50 -26.30 4.22
C PRO A 38 6.38 -25.33 3.80
N GLU A 39 5.30 -25.85 3.21
CA GLU A 39 4.13 -25.06 2.81
C GLU A 39 3.46 -24.33 3.99
N HIS A 40 3.49 -24.90 5.19
CA HIS A 40 2.87 -24.28 6.36
C HIS A 40 3.55 -22.96 6.73
N ALA A 41 4.88 -22.91 6.68
CA ALA A 41 5.64 -21.69 6.93
C ALA A 41 5.38 -20.63 5.83
N LEU A 42 5.31 -21.05 4.57
CA LEU A 42 5.02 -20.16 3.44
C LEU A 42 3.64 -19.53 3.55
N THR A 43 2.59 -20.34 3.76
CA THR A 43 1.21 -19.86 3.90
C THR A 43 1.07 -18.93 5.12
N ARG A 44 1.76 -19.24 6.23
CA ARG A 44 1.78 -18.37 7.41
C ARG A 44 2.38 -17.00 7.07
N ASN A 45 3.55 -16.98 6.44
CA ASN A 45 4.24 -15.72 6.10
C ASN A 45 3.43 -14.88 5.12
N TYR A 46 2.74 -15.52 4.18
CA TYR A 46 1.86 -14.81 3.25
C TYR A 46 0.69 -14.11 3.97
N ILE A 47 0.01 -14.81 4.89
CA ILE A 47 -1.10 -14.22 5.66
C ILE A 47 -0.58 -13.11 6.58
N GLU A 48 0.62 -13.26 7.13
CA GLU A 48 1.29 -12.23 7.93
C GLU A 48 1.54 -10.97 7.10
N LEU A 49 2.12 -11.09 5.90
CA LEU A 49 2.30 -9.96 4.98
C LEU A 49 0.97 -9.25 4.67
N LEU A 50 -0.08 -10.00 4.36
CA LEU A 50 -1.41 -9.42 4.07
C LEU A 50 -1.99 -8.65 5.27
N SER A 51 -1.67 -9.09 6.50
CA SER A 51 -2.13 -8.41 7.72
C SER A 51 -1.40 -7.10 8.01
N GLU A 52 -0.20 -6.92 7.44
CA GLU A 52 0.63 -5.73 7.65
C GLU A 52 0.37 -4.61 6.63
N LEU A 53 -0.34 -4.91 5.54
CA LEU A 53 -0.64 -3.92 4.52
C LEU A 53 -1.58 -2.81 5.07
N PRO A 54 -1.35 -1.53 4.67
CA PRO A 54 -2.16 -0.39 5.07
C PRO A 54 -3.45 -0.31 4.24
N TRP A 55 -4.40 -1.23 4.45
CA TRP A 55 -5.60 -1.35 3.62
C TRP A 55 -6.50 -0.11 3.60
N SER A 56 -6.62 0.60 4.72
CA SER A 56 -7.45 1.80 4.92
C SER A 56 -6.66 3.08 4.99
N ASN A 57 -5.34 3.00 5.20
CA ASN A 57 -4.50 4.17 5.40
C ASN A 57 -4.06 4.69 4.04
N SER A 58 -4.67 5.80 3.64
CA SER A 58 -4.18 6.62 2.53
C SER A 58 -3.57 7.91 3.06
N THR A 59 -2.62 8.46 2.32
CA THR A 59 -2.12 9.81 2.55
C THR A 59 -3.03 10.83 1.89
N SER A 60 -3.17 12.00 2.51
CA SER A 60 -3.76 13.15 1.82
C SER A 60 -2.72 13.69 0.84
N ASP A 61 -3.03 13.63 -0.45
CA ASP A 61 -2.17 14.20 -1.48
C ASP A 61 -2.26 15.73 -1.46
N ARG A 62 -1.10 16.39 -1.29
CA ARG A 62 -0.97 17.85 -1.41
C ARG A 62 -0.36 18.21 -2.75
N LEU A 63 -1.21 18.53 -3.73
CA LEU A 63 -0.80 18.93 -5.07
C LEU A 63 -0.72 20.47 -5.16
N ASP A 64 0.42 21.03 -4.76
CA ASP A 64 0.74 22.45 -4.94
C ASP A 64 1.92 22.59 -5.91
N LEU A 65 1.65 23.10 -7.12
CA LEU A 65 2.66 23.24 -8.18
C LEU A 65 3.73 24.28 -7.83
N ASN A 66 3.40 25.30 -7.04
CA ASN A 66 4.38 26.32 -6.65
C ASN A 66 5.37 25.72 -5.65
N GLN A 67 4.86 24.98 -4.65
CA GLN A 67 5.70 24.27 -3.70
C GLN A 67 6.55 23.22 -4.41
N ALA A 68 5.95 22.39 -5.28
CA ALA A 68 6.67 21.36 -6.02
C ALA A 68 7.80 21.94 -6.89
N LYS A 69 7.62 23.13 -7.47
CA LYS A 69 8.68 23.81 -8.23
C LYS A 69 9.84 24.22 -7.32
N LEU A 70 9.53 24.83 -6.16
CA LEU A 70 10.55 25.24 -5.20
C LEU A 70 11.36 24.04 -4.69
N ASP A 71 10.68 22.97 -4.29
CA ASP A 71 11.32 21.73 -3.80
C ASP A 71 12.21 21.10 -4.89
N LEU A 72 11.74 21.06 -6.14
CA LEU A 72 12.53 20.56 -7.28
C LEU A 72 13.77 21.44 -7.54
N ASP A 73 13.66 22.76 -7.40
CA ASP A 73 14.77 23.68 -7.61
C ASP A 73 15.79 23.65 -6.46
N GLU A 74 15.36 23.37 -5.24
CA GLU A 74 16.23 23.20 -4.06
C GLU A 74 16.97 21.86 -4.07
N ASP A 75 16.26 20.75 -4.28
CA ASP A 75 16.83 19.40 -4.16
C ASP A 75 17.64 18.99 -5.40
N HIS A 76 17.42 19.63 -6.55
CA HIS A 76 18.03 19.24 -7.82
C HIS A 76 18.61 20.43 -8.57
N TYR A 77 19.93 20.43 -8.77
CA TYR A 77 20.58 21.44 -9.60
C TYR A 77 20.39 21.14 -11.10
N SER A 78 20.10 22.17 -11.91
CA SER A 78 19.81 22.05 -13.35
C SER A 78 18.55 21.19 -13.63
N MET A 79 18.48 20.49 -14.77
CA MET A 79 17.36 19.63 -15.17
C MET A 79 16.04 20.33 -15.56
N ASP A 80 16.10 21.56 -16.08
CA ASP A 80 14.92 22.36 -16.46
C ASP A 80 13.90 21.60 -17.31
N LYS A 81 14.38 20.80 -18.28
CA LYS A 81 13.53 20.00 -19.16
C LYS A 81 12.80 18.88 -18.41
N LEU A 82 13.45 18.23 -17.44
CA LEU A 82 12.85 17.14 -16.66
C LEU A 82 11.90 17.70 -15.60
N LYS A 83 12.32 18.75 -14.87
CA LYS A 83 11.48 19.46 -13.89
C LYS A 83 10.19 19.96 -14.52
N ARG A 84 10.27 20.58 -15.70
CA ARG A 84 9.10 21.02 -16.46
C ARG A 84 8.13 19.86 -16.73
N ARG A 85 8.64 18.69 -17.14
CA ARG A 85 7.79 17.52 -17.43
C ARG A 85 7.12 16.96 -16.18
N VAL A 86 7.81 16.96 -15.04
CA VAL A 86 7.23 16.57 -13.74
C VAL A 86 6.11 17.55 -13.36
N LEU A 87 6.36 18.86 -13.49
CA LEU A 87 5.35 19.89 -13.23
C LEU A 87 4.14 19.79 -14.16
N GLU A 88 4.34 19.51 -15.45
CA GLU A 88 3.26 19.25 -16.42
C GLU A 88 2.41 18.05 -16.01
N TYR A 89 3.04 16.94 -15.61
CA TYR A 89 2.33 15.76 -15.12
C TYR A 89 1.52 16.07 -13.85
N LEU A 90 2.12 16.78 -12.89
CA LEU A 90 1.44 17.20 -11.67
C LEU A 90 0.26 18.14 -11.96
N ALA A 91 0.39 19.02 -12.95
CA ALA A 91 -0.68 19.94 -13.36
C ALA A 91 -1.88 19.19 -13.96
N VAL A 92 -1.63 18.18 -14.80
CA VAL A 92 -2.69 17.31 -15.34
C VAL A 92 -3.36 16.53 -14.22
N ARG A 93 -2.58 15.97 -13.28
CA ARG A 93 -3.11 15.22 -12.12
C ARG A 93 -3.96 16.10 -11.21
N GLN A 94 -3.53 17.35 -10.98
CA GLN A 94 -4.29 18.33 -10.20
C GLN A 94 -5.61 18.70 -10.89
N LEU A 95 -5.61 18.86 -12.23
CA LEU A 95 -6.83 19.13 -12.99
C LEU A 95 -7.83 17.97 -12.87
N GLN A 96 -7.39 16.73 -13.06
CA GLN A 96 -8.25 15.54 -12.92
C GLN A 96 -8.85 15.42 -11.51
N SER A 97 -8.03 15.62 -10.47
CA SER A 97 -8.52 15.58 -9.08
C SER A 97 -9.55 16.67 -8.75
N ASN A 98 -9.55 17.79 -9.47
CA ASN A 98 -10.56 18.85 -9.30
C ASN A 98 -11.86 18.56 -10.09
N VAL A 99 -11.80 17.71 -11.12
CA VAL A 99 -12.97 17.30 -11.91
C VAL A 99 -13.78 16.22 -11.17
N ASP A 100 -13.13 15.41 -10.33
CA ASP A 100 -13.77 14.34 -9.55
C ASP A 100 -14.34 14.81 -8.19
N LYS A 101 -14.35 16.13 -7.92
CA LYS A 101 -15.02 16.76 -6.77
C LYS A 101 -16.33 17.41 -7.17
#